data_AF-A0A2G6GXM3-F1
#
_entry.id   AF-A0A2G6GXM3-F1
#
_cell.length_a   1.000
_cell.length_b   1.000
_cell.length_c   1.000
_cell.angle_alpha   90.00
_cell.angle_beta   90.00
_cell.angle_gamma   90.00
#
_symmetry.space_group_name_H-M   'P 1'
#
loop_
_entity.id
_entity.type
_entity.pdbx_description
1 polymer ?
#
loop_
_entity_poly.entity_id
_entity_poly.type
_entity_poly.pdbx_seq_one_letter_code
_entity_poly.pdbx_strand_id
1 'polypeptide(L)'
;MSGVARYVSLALLGLLSVGLSGCQKSGDGWSTDLSELSGYWRVVSHVRTSASPAEHIPHVPYLEFRDGYLREHSYMALGWVVHEEKAKIERNVLMLRAADQGNRDVWVAMGRIERSAEYLLLVNDYQARQVADRASGMDTYSGWQDDYETVWTLERVYVIPDSP
;
A
#
# COMPACT_ATOMS: atom_id res chain seq x y z
N MET A 1 20.92 -66.12 0.93
CA MET A 1 20.27 -66.53 -0.33
C MET A 1 18.91 -65.85 -0.41
N SER A 2 18.58 -65.36 -1.61
CA SER A 2 17.26 -64.91 -2.10
C SER A 2 16.69 -63.59 -1.59
N GLY A 3 16.45 -62.67 -2.54
CA GLY A 3 15.62 -61.49 -2.33
C GLY A 3 15.81 -60.37 -3.34
N VAL A 4 15.80 -60.66 -4.66
CA VAL A 4 15.68 -59.63 -5.69
C VAL A 4 14.21 -59.18 -5.77
N ALA A 5 13.97 -57.90 -5.52
CA ALA A 5 12.84 -57.14 -6.03
C ALA A 5 13.20 -55.65 -5.89
N ARG A 6 12.96 -54.74 -6.83
CA ARG A 6 12.34 -54.77 -8.15
C ARG A 6 12.43 -53.32 -8.65
N TYR A 7 12.82 -53.12 -9.91
CA TYR A 7 12.40 -51.99 -10.78
C TYR A 7 12.83 -50.56 -10.37
N VAL A 8 13.06 -49.59 -11.24
CA VAL A 8 12.90 -49.45 -12.69
C VAL A 8 13.82 -48.33 -13.18
N SER A 9 14.22 -48.45 -14.44
CA SER A 9 14.80 -47.49 -15.40
C SER A 9 14.82 -46.01 -15.01
N LEU A 10 15.94 -45.27 -15.05
CA LEU A 10 16.74 -44.84 -16.22
C LEU A 10 15.91 -44.12 -17.31
N ALA A 11 15.85 -42.79 -17.21
CA ALA A 11 16.14 -41.81 -18.28
C ALA A 11 15.68 -40.41 -17.80
N LEU A 12 16.57 -39.50 -17.43
CA LEU A 12 17.19 -38.50 -18.32
C LEU A 12 16.17 -37.71 -19.16
N LEU A 13 15.96 -36.43 -18.80
CA LEU A 13 16.13 -35.24 -19.66
C LEU A 13 15.30 -34.04 -19.16
N GLY A 14 15.86 -32.85 -19.29
CA GLY A 14 15.12 -31.58 -19.32
C GLY A 14 15.28 -30.75 -18.06
N LEU A 15 16.33 -29.92 -17.91
CA LEU A 15 16.37 -28.50 -18.35
C LEU A 15 15.15 -27.67 -17.91
N LEU A 16 15.45 -26.51 -17.32
CA LEU A 16 14.55 -25.45 -16.85
C LEU A 16 13.95 -25.63 -15.45
N SER A 17 14.82 -25.69 -14.43
CA SER A 17 14.49 -24.95 -13.20
C SER A 17 14.63 -23.46 -13.50
N VAL A 18 13.62 -22.92 -14.20
CA VAL A 18 13.33 -21.49 -14.19
C VAL A 18 13.36 -21.09 -12.73
N GLY A 19 14.19 -20.10 -12.42
CA GLY A 19 14.18 -19.44 -11.14
C GLY A 19 12.74 -19.01 -10.88
N LEU A 20 12.06 -19.79 -10.04
CA LEU A 20 11.12 -19.25 -9.10
C LEU A 20 11.96 -18.27 -8.27
N SER A 21 12.12 -17.05 -8.80
CA SER A 21 12.16 -15.86 -7.98
C SER A 21 10.91 -15.97 -7.14
N GLY A 22 11.04 -16.65 -6.01
CA GLY A 22 10.04 -16.58 -4.99
C GLY A 22 9.82 -15.10 -4.79
N CYS A 23 8.59 -14.63 -5.06
CA CYS A 23 8.03 -13.60 -4.22
C CYS A 23 8.18 -14.16 -2.81
N GLN A 24 9.33 -13.85 -2.22
CA GLN A 24 9.66 -14.15 -0.86
C GLN A 24 8.62 -13.33 -0.13
N LYS A 25 7.54 -14.01 0.26
CA LYS A 25 6.51 -13.49 1.12
C LYS A 25 7.28 -13.07 2.36
N SER A 26 7.61 -11.78 2.44
CA SER A 26 8.47 -11.21 3.47
C SER A 26 7.71 -11.38 4.77
N GLY A 27 8.02 -12.46 5.46
CA GLY A 27 7.58 -12.72 6.81
C GLY A 27 8.13 -11.61 7.71
N ASP A 28 7.21 -10.97 8.40
CA ASP A 28 7.36 -10.38 9.72
C ASP A 28 8.30 -9.18 9.83
N GLY A 29 7.87 -8.11 9.17
CA GLY A 29 8.28 -6.75 9.46
C GLY A 29 7.17 -5.78 9.07
N TRP A 30 5.93 -6.08 9.49
CA TRP A 30 4.80 -5.20 9.25
C TRP A 30 5.04 -3.89 9.99
N SER A 31 4.93 -2.78 9.26
CA SER A 31 5.06 -1.47 9.88
C SER A 31 3.89 -1.31 10.84
N THR A 32 4.18 -1.25 12.14
CA THR A 32 3.16 -1.00 13.17
C THR A 32 3.19 0.44 13.65
N ASP A 33 4.20 1.20 13.25
CA ASP A 33 4.44 2.57 13.66
C ASP A 33 4.70 3.46 12.44
N LEU A 34 4.01 4.60 12.41
CA LEU A 34 4.16 5.62 11.38
C LEU A 34 5.61 6.14 11.30
N SER A 35 6.36 6.06 12.40
CA SER A 35 7.77 6.46 12.45
C SER A 35 8.64 5.71 11.44
N GLU A 36 8.29 4.49 11.06
CA GLU A 36 9.03 3.73 10.04
C GLU A 36 8.79 4.25 8.62
N LEU A 37 7.70 4.98 8.39
CA LEU A 37 7.41 5.65 7.13
C LEU A 37 7.97 7.08 7.10
N SER A 38 8.54 7.58 8.22
CA SER A 38 8.98 8.97 8.38
C SER A 38 9.93 9.42 7.28
N GLY A 39 9.71 10.63 6.76
CA GLY A 39 10.47 11.21 5.65
C GLY A 39 9.64 11.39 4.37
N TYR A 40 10.32 11.61 3.26
CA TYR A 40 9.69 11.98 1.99
C TYR A 40 9.56 10.79 1.03
N TRP A 41 8.47 10.81 0.28
CA TRP A 41 8.15 9.81 -0.73
C TRP A 41 7.65 10.49 -1.99
N ARG A 42 8.14 10.05 -3.15
CA ARG A 42 7.61 10.40 -4.46
C ARG A 42 6.53 9.42 -4.86
N VAL A 43 5.39 9.92 -5.34
CA VAL A 43 4.35 9.09 -5.94
C VAL A 43 4.77 8.75 -7.36
N VAL A 44 5.13 7.49 -7.58
CA VAL A 44 5.56 6.98 -8.90
C VAL A 44 4.34 6.62 -9.75
N SER A 45 3.33 6.01 -9.14
CA SER A 45 2.08 5.66 -9.79
C SER A 45 0.94 5.55 -8.79
N HIS A 46 -0.28 5.86 -9.23
CA HIS A 46 -1.50 5.53 -8.53
C HIS A 46 -2.48 4.92 -9.54
N VAL A 47 -2.85 3.66 -9.32
CA VAL A 47 -3.67 2.87 -10.25
C VAL A 47 -4.91 2.38 -9.53
N ARG A 48 -6.08 2.51 -10.17
CA ARG A 48 -7.33 1.86 -9.76
C ARG A 48 -7.57 0.64 -10.65
N THR A 49 -7.80 -0.53 -10.07
CA THR A 49 -7.91 -1.80 -10.80
C THR A 49 -9.29 -2.06 -11.40
N SER A 50 -10.32 -1.29 -11.04
CA SER A 50 -11.68 -1.45 -11.58
C SER A 50 -11.96 -0.52 -12.77
N ALA A 51 -12.86 -0.98 -13.66
CA ALA A 51 -13.21 -0.34 -14.94
C ALA A 51 -14.06 0.95 -14.81
N SER A 52 -13.93 1.69 -13.72
CA SER A 52 -14.50 3.05 -13.64
C SER A 52 -13.65 3.97 -14.52
N PRO A 53 -14.23 4.88 -15.32
CA PRO A 53 -13.45 5.82 -16.12
C PRO A 53 -12.44 6.51 -15.22
N ALA A 54 -11.17 6.47 -15.63
CA ALA A 54 -10.01 6.94 -14.89
C ALA A 54 -10.36 8.18 -14.05
N GLU A 55 -10.64 7.97 -12.77
CA GLU A 55 -10.73 9.08 -11.84
C GLU A 55 -9.39 9.78 -11.88
N HIS A 56 -9.47 11.10 -11.96
CA HIS A 56 -8.32 11.99 -12.08
C HIS A 56 -7.27 11.54 -11.07
N ILE A 57 -6.13 11.05 -11.58
CA ILE A 57 -4.99 10.69 -10.75
C ILE A 57 -4.67 11.96 -9.96
N PRO A 58 -4.79 11.96 -8.61
CA PRO A 58 -4.51 13.14 -7.83
C PRO A 58 -3.11 13.64 -8.18
N HIS A 59 -3.00 14.94 -8.46
CA HIS A 59 -1.74 15.63 -8.72
C HIS A 59 -0.92 15.79 -7.43
N VAL A 60 -0.77 14.72 -6.66
CA VAL A 60 0.03 14.62 -5.45
C VAL A 60 1.36 13.95 -5.84
N PRO A 61 2.40 14.69 -6.26
CA PRO A 61 3.69 14.12 -6.60
C PRO A 61 4.49 13.66 -5.37
N TYR A 62 4.25 14.22 -4.18
CA TYR A 62 5.04 13.87 -3.00
C TYR A 62 4.20 13.74 -1.72
N LEU A 63 4.65 12.85 -0.85
CA LEU A 63 4.11 12.58 0.47
C LEU A 63 5.22 12.79 1.51
N GLU A 64 4.90 13.40 2.64
CA GLU A 64 5.78 13.50 3.81
C GLU A 64 5.07 12.89 5.01
N PHE A 65 5.71 11.91 5.66
CA PHE A 65 5.25 11.38 6.94
C PHE A 65 6.07 11.98 8.07
N ARG A 66 5.41 12.66 9.00
CA ARG A 66 6.08 13.33 10.10
C ARG A 66 5.13 13.58 11.27
N ASP A 67 5.60 13.32 12.49
CA ASP A 67 4.95 13.72 13.75
C ASP A 67 3.47 13.27 13.89
N GLY A 68 3.09 12.12 13.32
CA GLY A 68 1.69 11.63 13.34
C GLY A 68 0.81 12.19 12.23
N TYR A 69 1.39 12.88 11.25
CA TYR A 69 0.69 13.46 10.12
C TYR A 69 1.25 12.94 8.79
N LEU A 70 0.36 12.87 7.81
CA LEU A 70 0.70 12.79 6.39
C LEU A 70 0.53 14.18 5.79
N ARG A 71 1.51 14.62 5.01
CA ARG A 71 1.41 15.82 4.18
C ARG A 71 1.48 15.44 2.71
N GLU A 72 0.46 15.85 1.97
CA GLU A 72 0.39 15.71 0.53
C GLU A 72 0.87 17.01 -0.11
N HIS A 73 1.98 16.94 -0.84
CA HIS A 73 2.54 18.06 -1.57
C HIS A 73 2.06 17.97 -3.01
N SER A 74 1.10 18.82 -3.35
CA SER A 74 0.48 18.94 -4.68
C SER A 74 0.94 20.19 -5.40
N TYR A 75 1.03 20.15 -6.72
CA TYR A 75 1.30 21.36 -7.50
C TYR A 75 0.00 21.92 -8.07
N MET A 76 -0.36 23.14 -7.66
CA MET A 76 -1.40 23.93 -8.32
C MET A 76 -0.73 25.11 -9.04
N ALA A 77 -1.40 25.71 -10.03
CA ALA A 77 -0.85 26.65 -11.02
C ALA A 77 0.09 27.79 -10.51
N LEU A 78 0.14 28.08 -9.22
CA LEU A 78 0.93 29.14 -8.60
C LEU A 78 1.97 28.65 -7.58
N GLY A 79 2.11 27.33 -7.36
CA GLY A 79 3.08 26.76 -6.43
C GLY A 79 2.61 25.49 -5.72
N TRP A 80 3.40 25.08 -4.72
CA TRP A 80 3.09 23.97 -3.84
C TRP A 80 1.86 24.26 -2.98
N VAL A 81 0.95 23.29 -2.93
CA VAL A 81 -0.16 23.23 -1.99
C VAL A 81 0.10 22.01 -1.10
N VAL A 82 0.16 22.25 0.21
CA VAL A 82 0.36 21.19 1.19
C VAL A 82 -0.95 20.94 1.91
N HIS A 83 -1.50 19.74 1.76
CA HIS A 83 -2.61 19.25 2.56
C HIS A 83 -2.07 18.39 3.69
N GLU A 84 -2.48 18.65 4.93
CA GLU A 84 -2.01 17.91 6.11
C GLU A 84 -3.19 17.19 6.77
N GLU A 85 -3.04 15.88 6.95
CA GLU A 85 -4.04 15.02 7.59
C GLU A 85 -3.39 14.23 8.73
N LYS A 86 -4.15 13.98 9.81
CA LYS A 86 -3.69 13.06 10.85
C LYS A 86 -3.61 11.66 10.27
N ALA A 87 -2.49 11.00 10.49
CA ALA A 87 -2.23 9.66 10.01
C ALA A 87 -1.98 8.70 11.18
N LYS A 88 -2.40 7.45 11.02
CA LYS A 88 -2.00 6.35 11.90
C LYS A 88 -1.87 5.06 11.13
N ILE A 89 -1.18 4.09 11.72
CA ILE A 89 -1.16 2.72 11.23
C ILE A 89 -1.91 1.84 12.23
N GLU A 90 -2.83 1.01 11.73
CA GLU A 90 -3.48 -0.02 12.52
C GLU A 90 -3.55 -1.30 11.70
N ARG A 91 -3.12 -2.43 12.27
CA ARG A 91 -3.06 -3.72 11.57
C ARG A 91 -2.44 -3.62 10.16
N ASN A 92 -1.32 -2.90 10.06
CA ASN A 92 -0.59 -2.67 8.81
C ASN A 92 -1.35 -1.87 7.74
N VAL A 93 -2.40 -1.15 8.11
CA VAL A 93 -3.13 -0.24 7.23
C VAL A 93 -2.82 1.19 7.62
N LEU A 94 -2.25 1.94 6.68
CA LEU A 94 -2.12 3.38 6.80
C LEU A 94 -3.50 4.01 6.60
N MET A 95 -3.91 4.82 7.55
CA MET A 95 -5.20 5.51 7.52
C MET A 95 -5.03 6.99 7.79
N LEU A 96 -5.90 7.76 7.17
CA LEU A 96 -5.98 9.19 7.31
C LEU A 96 -7.29 9.57 8.00
N ARG A 97 -7.23 10.56 8.87
CA ARG A 97 -8.44 11.07 9.51
C ARG A 97 -9.20 11.94 8.51
N ALA A 98 -10.44 11.57 8.21
CA ALA A 98 -11.28 12.37 7.33
C ALA A 98 -11.46 13.79 7.91
N ALA A 99 -11.25 14.81 7.07
CA ALA A 99 -11.52 16.19 7.44
C ALA A 99 -13.02 16.38 7.70
N ASP A 100 -13.34 16.84 8.91
CA ASP A 100 -14.62 17.43 9.30
C ASP A 100 -15.90 16.60 9.03
N GLN A 101 -16.08 15.49 9.77
CA GLN A 101 -17.37 14.78 9.91
C GLN A 101 -18.00 15.00 11.30
N GLY A 102 -17.87 16.22 11.85
CA GLY A 102 -18.35 16.54 13.20
C GLY A 102 -17.57 15.84 14.32
N ASN A 103 -18.26 15.45 15.41
CA ASN A 103 -17.66 14.81 16.59
C ASN A 103 -17.24 13.33 16.41
N ARG A 104 -17.18 12.82 15.17
CA ARG A 104 -16.79 11.42 14.91
C ARG A 104 -15.35 11.34 14.42
N ASP A 105 -14.57 10.48 15.06
CA ASP A 105 -13.23 10.11 14.60
C ASP A 105 -13.34 9.11 13.45
N VAL A 106 -13.59 9.62 12.25
CA VAL A 106 -13.66 8.81 11.02
C VAL A 106 -12.26 8.69 10.41
N TRP A 107 -11.87 7.44 10.13
CA TRP A 107 -10.62 7.06 9.50
C TRP A 107 -10.88 6.44 8.14
N VAL A 108 -10.10 6.83 7.15
CA VAL A 108 -10.16 6.32 5.78
C VAL A 108 -8.87 5.59 5.47
N ALA A 109 -8.97 4.40 4.87
CA ALA A 109 -7.81 3.65 4.45
C ALA A 109 -7.11 4.36 3.28
N MET A 110 -5.83 4.69 3.46
CA MET A 110 -4.95 5.03 2.33
C MET A 110 -4.46 3.75 1.65
N GLY A 111 -4.18 2.70 2.45
CA GLY A 111 -3.88 1.37 1.95
C GLY A 111 -3.13 0.51 2.97
N ARG A 112 -3.15 -0.80 2.73
CA ARG A 112 -2.29 -1.76 3.40
C ARG A 112 -0.85 -1.55 2.94
N ILE A 113 0.07 -1.51 3.89
CA ILE A 113 1.48 -1.27 3.65
C ILE A 113 2.11 -2.57 3.14
N GLU A 114 2.61 -2.56 1.90
CA GLU A 114 3.45 -3.62 1.37
C GLU A 114 4.81 -3.04 0.97
N ARG A 115 5.90 -3.73 1.31
CA ARG A 115 7.24 -3.30 0.94
C ARG A 115 7.81 -4.19 -0.16
N SER A 116 8.27 -3.53 -1.22
CA SER A 116 9.17 -4.04 -2.23
C SER A 116 10.61 -3.66 -1.85
N ALA A 117 11.62 -4.29 -2.47
CA ALA A 117 13.02 -3.94 -2.26
C ALA A 117 13.32 -2.44 -2.54
N GLU A 118 12.55 -1.81 -3.44
CA GLU A 118 12.78 -0.45 -3.91
C GLU A 118 11.60 0.49 -3.63
N TYR A 119 10.40 -0.06 -3.42
CA TYR A 119 9.16 0.72 -3.33
C TYR A 119 8.37 0.40 -2.07
N LEU A 120 7.66 1.40 -1.57
CA LEU A 120 6.53 1.22 -0.68
C LEU A 120 5.26 1.17 -1.53
N LEU A 121 4.46 0.13 -1.35
CA LEU A 121 3.14 0.01 -1.96
C LEU A 121 2.08 0.24 -0.89
N LEU A 122 1.06 1.05 -1.23
CA LEU A 122 -0.15 1.17 -0.42
C LEU A 122 -1.31 0.58 -1.21
N VAL A 123 -1.76 -0.59 -0.79
CA VAL A 123 -2.83 -1.34 -1.45
C VAL A 123 -4.14 -1.09 -0.73
N ASN A 124 -4.99 -0.24 -1.29
CA ASN A 124 -6.33 0.02 -0.79
C ASN A 124 -7.29 -1.01 -1.38
N ASP A 125 -7.31 -2.18 -0.77
CA ASP A 125 -8.26 -3.26 -1.06
C ASP A 125 -9.41 -3.27 -0.03
N TYR A 126 -10.35 -4.21 -0.20
CA TYR A 126 -11.47 -4.38 0.71
C TYR A 126 -11.04 -4.63 2.16
N GLN A 127 -9.93 -5.34 2.38
CA GLN A 127 -9.45 -5.63 3.73
C GLN A 127 -8.90 -4.36 4.41
N ALA A 128 -8.15 -3.54 3.68
CA ALA A 128 -7.68 -2.25 4.18
C ALA A 128 -8.85 -1.35 4.61
N ARG A 129 -9.91 -1.29 3.80
CA ARG A 129 -11.13 -0.54 4.12
C ARG A 129 -11.85 -1.06 5.36
N GLN A 130 -11.98 -2.39 5.51
CA GLN A 130 -12.57 -2.96 6.73
C GLN A 130 -11.81 -2.61 8.01
N VAL A 131 -10.49 -2.49 7.95
CA VAL A 131 -9.70 -2.04 9.11
C VAL A 131 -10.03 -0.59 9.46
N ALA A 132 -10.15 0.28 8.46
CA ALA A 132 -10.52 1.68 8.65
C ALA A 132 -11.96 1.86 9.15
N ASP A 133 -12.91 1.08 8.62
CA ASP A 133 -14.30 1.05 9.10
C ASP A 133 -14.36 0.64 10.56
N ARG A 134 -13.62 -0.40 10.95
CA ARG A 134 -13.53 -0.83 12.35
C ARG A 134 -12.89 0.23 13.24
N ALA A 135 -11.82 0.86 12.77
CA ALA A 135 -11.18 1.96 13.49
C ALA A 135 -12.11 3.17 13.68
N SER A 136 -13.13 3.29 12.83
CA SER A 136 -14.17 4.34 12.87
C SER A 136 -15.43 3.92 13.63
N GLY A 137 -15.51 2.68 14.15
CA GLY A 137 -16.71 2.12 14.76
C GLY A 137 -17.86 1.88 13.78
N MET A 138 -17.54 1.68 12.50
CA MET A 138 -18.48 1.48 11.39
C MET A 138 -18.54 0.02 10.94
N ASP A 139 -18.22 -0.93 11.84
CA ASP A 139 -18.08 -2.38 11.61
C ASP A 139 -19.30 -3.04 10.90
N THR A 140 -20.45 -2.38 10.89
CA THR A 140 -21.71 -2.84 10.31
C THR A 140 -22.07 -2.16 8.98
N TYR A 141 -21.24 -1.25 8.46
CA TYR A 141 -21.51 -0.53 7.22
C TYR A 141 -21.26 -1.45 6.00
N SER A 142 -22.27 -2.25 5.65
CA SER A 142 -22.25 -3.17 4.50
C SER A 142 -22.64 -2.52 3.17
N GLY A 143 -22.58 -1.19 3.08
CA GLY A 143 -23.33 -0.42 2.07
C GLY A 143 -22.71 -0.34 0.68
N TRP A 144 -21.39 -0.45 0.55
CA TRP A 144 -20.71 -0.30 -0.73
C TRP A 144 -19.55 -1.28 -0.78
N GLN A 145 -19.84 -2.49 -1.26
CA GLN A 145 -18.82 -3.43 -1.70
C GLN A 145 -18.32 -2.96 -3.07
N ASP A 146 -17.65 -1.83 -3.03
CA ASP A 146 -16.98 -1.28 -4.19
C ASP A 146 -15.77 -2.18 -4.45
N ASP A 147 -15.92 -3.06 -5.46
CA ASP A 147 -14.90 -3.97 -5.97
C ASP A 147 -13.83 -3.18 -6.75
N TYR A 148 -13.18 -2.24 -6.08
CA TYR A 148 -11.96 -1.62 -6.56
C TYR A 148 -10.81 -1.89 -5.61
N GLU A 149 -9.64 -1.95 -6.21
CA GLU A 149 -8.38 -1.81 -5.50
C GLU A 149 -7.71 -0.55 -6.04
N THR A 150 -7.13 0.27 -5.17
CA THR A 150 -6.14 1.25 -5.61
C THR A 150 -4.77 0.89 -5.08
N VAL A 151 -3.74 1.10 -5.90
CA VAL A 151 -2.36 0.85 -5.54
C VAL A 151 -1.57 2.13 -5.74
N TRP A 152 -1.00 2.63 -4.65
CA TRP A 152 0.01 3.69 -4.68
C TRP A 152 1.38 3.07 -4.66
N THR A 153 2.23 3.44 -5.62
CA THR A 153 3.64 3.07 -5.66
C THR A 153 4.46 4.28 -5.26
N LEU A 154 5.20 4.15 -4.17
CA LEU A 154 5.95 5.22 -3.53
C LEU A 154 7.43 4.88 -3.54
N GLU A 155 8.25 5.86 -3.89
CA GLU A 155 9.71 5.75 -3.85
C GLU A 155 10.26 6.71 -2.82
N ARG A 156 11.20 6.25 -1.99
CA ARG A 156 11.83 7.09 -0.97
C ARG A 156 12.71 8.15 -1.63
N VAL A 157 12.53 9.41 -1.21
CA VAL A 157 13.39 10.53 -1.62
C VAL A 157 13.92 11.28 -0.41
N TYR A 158 15.04 11.99 -0.56
CA TYR A 158 15.68 12.73 0.53
C TYR A 158 15.16 14.15 0.70
N VAL A 159 14.61 14.72 -0.36
CA VAL A 159 14.12 16.10 -0.40
C VAL A 159 13.00 16.21 -1.43
N ILE A 160 12.00 17.04 -1.13
CA ILE A 160 11.00 17.47 -2.12
C ILE A 160 11.60 18.66 -2.87
N PRO A 161 11.66 18.64 -4.21
CA PRO A 161 12.27 19.73 -4.96
C PRO A 161 11.50 21.04 -4.76
N ASP A 162 12.24 22.15 -4.70
CA ASP A 162 11.68 23.49 -4.49
C ASP A 162 10.73 23.93 -5.63
N SER A 163 10.85 23.32 -6.82
CA SER A 163 9.95 23.49 -7.97
C SER A 163 9.77 22.17 -8.75
N PRO A 164 8.59 21.90 -9.34
CA PRO A 164 8.36 20.72 -10.18
C PRO A 164 9.15 20.73 -11.49
#